data_AF-A0A258TRV8-F1
#
_entry.id   AF-A0A258TRV8-F1
#
_cell.length_a   1.000
_cell.length_b   1.000
_cell.length_c   1.000
_cell.angle_alpha   90.00
_cell.angle_beta   90.00
_cell.angle_gamma   90.00
#
_symmetry.space_group_name_H-M   'P 1'
#
loop_
_entity.id
_entity.type
_entity.pdbx_description
1 polymer ?
#
loop_
_entity_poly.entity_id
_entity_poly.type
_entity_poly.pdbx_seq_one_letter_code
_entity_poly.pdbx_strand_id
1 'polypeptide(L)'
;MTSQAYQAFEHAIQDATELLHHFDALNEQPPPPPSAEVLKRASLVMALAALETYIEDRIVEAAGAVTGGPTNGGRLAEFYITSLQNDLKYFHTPSTDRVRAIFDKFLGIDVSESWAWNNYDPTRARAELNRIAKKRGDIAHRSLRPRPGQPDSHAVTREDLRKHIRFICDLVAATDKYLAAKL
;
A
#
# COMPACT_ATOMS: atom_id res chain seq x y z
N MET A 1 1.48 -10.40 18.31
CA MET A 1 1.46 -8.94 18.58
C MET A 1 1.47 -8.25 17.23
N THR A 2 0.74 -7.15 17.06
CA THR A 2 0.79 -6.33 15.83
C THR A 2 2.09 -5.54 15.78
N SER A 3 2.68 -5.39 14.58
CA SER A 3 3.93 -4.62 14.41
C SER A 3 3.73 -3.12 14.61
N GLN A 4 4.82 -2.36 14.77
CA GLN A 4 4.73 -0.89 14.84
C GLN A 4 4.31 -0.33 13.46
N ALA A 5 4.83 -0.91 12.38
CA ALA A 5 4.45 -0.61 11.00
C ALA A 5 2.93 -0.78 10.76
N TYR A 6 2.33 -1.85 11.29
CA TYR A 6 0.88 -2.06 11.20
C TYR A 6 0.10 -0.97 11.93
N GLN A 7 0.52 -0.57 13.13
CA GLN A 7 -0.12 0.51 13.89
C GLN A 7 0.00 1.85 13.16
N ALA A 8 1.19 2.16 12.61
CA ALA A 8 1.41 3.36 11.80
C ALA A 8 0.52 3.36 10.54
N PHE A 9 0.37 2.21 9.90
CA PHE A 9 -0.53 2.04 8.76
C PHE A 9 -2.00 2.33 9.11
N GLU A 10 -2.49 1.84 10.25
CA GLU A 10 -3.88 2.09 10.68
C GLU A 10 -4.20 3.58 10.84
N HIS A 11 -3.19 4.40 11.18
CA HIS A 11 -3.29 5.85 11.17
C HIS A 11 -3.20 6.42 9.76
N ALA A 12 -2.18 6.04 8.98
CA ALA A 12 -1.94 6.60 7.65
C ALA A 12 -3.06 6.32 6.63
N ILE A 13 -3.74 5.17 6.73
CA ILE A 13 -4.84 4.81 5.84
C ILE A 13 -6.10 5.66 6.07
N GLN A 14 -6.20 6.36 7.20
CA GLN A 14 -7.35 7.23 7.48
C GLN A 14 -7.43 8.41 6.52
N ASP A 15 -6.30 8.99 6.10
CA ASP A 15 -6.29 10.07 5.10
C ASP A 15 -7.03 9.67 3.82
N ALA A 16 -6.79 8.44 3.34
CA ALA A 16 -7.49 7.91 2.17
C ALA A 16 -9.00 7.75 2.42
N THR A 17 -9.38 7.33 3.61
CA THR A 17 -10.77 7.12 4.01
C THR A 17 -11.52 8.44 4.20
N GLU A 18 -10.89 9.44 4.82
CA GLU A 18 -11.42 10.79 5.00
C GLU A 18 -11.64 11.50 3.67
N LEU A 19 -10.70 11.40 2.72
CA LEU A 19 -10.88 11.95 1.37
C LEU A 19 -12.10 11.34 0.65
N LEU A 20 -12.37 10.06 0.87
CA LEU A 20 -13.55 9.40 0.32
C LEU A 20 -14.84 9.84 1.04
N HIS A 21 -14.80 10.04 2.35
CA HIS A 21 -15.93 10.61 3.09
C HIS A 21 -16.24 12.06 2.67
N HIS A 22 -15.21 12.87 2.42
CA HIS A 22 -15.40 14.22 1.88
C HIS A 22 -16.04 14.20 0.48
N PHE A 23 -15.65 13.24 -0.37
CA PHE A 23 -16.33 13.03 -1.65
C PHE A 23 -17.81 12.67 -1.43
N ASP A 24 -18.11 11.77 -0.50
CA ASP A 24 -19.48 11.36 -0.21
C ASP A 24 -20.34 12.53 0.29
N ALA A 25 -19.82 13.35 1.21
CA ALA A 25 -20.51 14.52 1.74
C ALA A 25 -20.80 15.58 0.65
N LEU A 26 -19.87 15.81 -0.28
CA LEU A 26 -20.07 16.73 -1.40
C LEU A 26 -21.09 16.22 -2.43
N ASN A 27 -21.41 14.93 -2.42
CA ASN A 27 -22.32 14.29 -3.37
C ASN A 27 -23.75 14.13 -2.86
N GLU A 28 -24.05 14.59 -1.65
CA GLU A 28 -25.40 14.50 -1.08
C GLU A 28 -26.43 15.33 -1.88
N GLN A 29 -25.99 16.33 -2.64
CA GLN A 29 -26.82 17.13 -3.56
C GLN A 29 -26.32 17.01 -5.00
N PRO A 30 -26.96 16.18 -5.85
CA PRO A 30 -26.54 15.99 -7.23
C PRO A 30 -26.83 17.22 -8.12
N PRO A 31 -26.01 17.50 -9.15
CA PRO A 31 -24.76 16.81 -9.50
C PRO A 31 -23.56 17.28 -8.66
N PRO A 32 -22.59 16.39 -8.37
CA PRO A 32 -21.33 16.76 -7.73
C PRO A 32 -20.59 17.88 -8.47
N PRO A 33 -19.84 18.74 -7.76
CA PRO A 33 -18.86 19.59 -8.41
C PRO A 33 -17.84 18.71 -9.17
N PRO A 34 -17.47 19.03 -10.43
CA PRO A 34 -16.45 18.27 -11.17
C PRO A 34 -15.09 18.17 -10.46
N SER A 35 -14.81 19.11 -9.55
CA SER A 35 -13.62 19.09 -8.69
C SER A 35 -13.65 17.95 -7.66
N ALA A 36 -14.81 17.42 -7.28
CA ALA A 36 -14.94 16.34 -6.31
C ALA A 36 -14.25 15.04 -6.79
N GLU A 37 -14.13 14.82 -8.10
CA GLU A 37 -13.41 13.69 -8.68
C GLU A 37 -11.92 13.66 -8.30
N VAL A 38 -11.33 14.80 -7.97
CA VAL A 38 -9.95 14.88 -7.44
C VAL A 38 -9.82 14.11 -6.13
N LEU A 39 -10.84 14.16 -5.26
CA LEU A 39 -10.80 13.52 -3.94
C LEU A 39 -10.67 12.00 -4.06
N LYS A 40 -11.40 11.37 -5.00
CA LYS A 40 -11.26 9.94 -5.27
C LYS A 40 -9.87 9.56 -5.77
N ARG A 41 -9.29 10.38 -6.66
CA ARG A 41 -7.94 10.13 -7.18
C ARG A 41 -6.89 10.30 -6.08
N ALA A 42 -7.00 11.36 -5.29
CA ALA A 42 -6.13 11.61 -4.14
C ALA A 42 -6.23 10.49 -3.10
N SER A 43 -7.45 10.03 -2.79
CA SER A 43 -7.70 8.92 -1.86
C SER A 43 -6.96 7.64 -2.28
N LEU A 44 -7.01 7.24 -3.56
CA LEU A 44 -6.27 6.06 -4.02
C LEU A 44 -4.75 6.24 -3.90
N VAL A 45 -4.25 7.44 -4.20
CA VAL A 45 -2.81 7.76 -4.07
C VAL A 45 -2.38 7.69 -2.61
N MET A 46 -3.16 8.24 -1.68
CA MET A 46 -2.89 8.17 -0.24
C MET A 46 -2.93 6.74 0.29
N ALA A 47 -3.89 5.92 -0.16
CA ALA A 47 -3.97 4.52 0.25
C ALA A 47 -2.74 3.71 -0.16
N LEU A 48 -2.22 3.94 -1.37
CA LEU A 48 -1.00 3.30 -1.84
C LEU A 48 0.27 3.84 -1.19
N ALA A 49 0.31 5.12 -0.86
CA ALA A 49 1.40 5.70 -0.08
C ALA A 49 1.45 5.08 1.33
N ALA A 50 0.31 4.91 1.99
CA ALA A 50 0.23 4.21 3.27
C ALA A 50 0.72 2.75 3.17
N LEU A 51 0.36 2.03 2.08
CA LEU A 51 0.87 0.68 1.83
C LEU A 51 2.39 0.65 1.59
N GLU A 52 2.91 1.60 0.83
CA GLU A 52 4.34 1.72 0.55
C GLU A 52 5.13 1.90 1.84
N THR A 53 4.73 2.87 2.67
CA THR A 53 5.34 3.11 3.99
C THR A 53 5.22 1.89 4.90
N TYR A 54 4.06 1.24 4.96
CA TYR A 54 3.90 0.00 5.72
C TYR A 54 4.93 -1.05 5.32
N ILE A 55 5.12 -1.30 4.02
CA ILE A 55 6.05 -2.33 3.55
C ILE A 55 7.50 -1.95 3.91
N GLU A 56 7.89 -0.69 3.69
CA GLU A 56 9.23 -0.19 4.01
C GLU A 56 9.54 -0.33 5.51
N ASP A 57 8.62 0.12 6.37
CA ASP A 57 8.77 0.03 7.82
C ASP A 57 8.75 -1.43 8.28
N ARG A 58 7.83 -2.24 7.73
CA ARG A 58 7.67 -3.62 8.17
C ARG A 58 8.89 -4.47 7.84
N ILE A 59 9.51 -4.31 6.67
CA ILE A 59 10.73 -5.05 6.36
C ILE A 59 11.91 -4.59 7.22
N VAL A 60 12.01 -3.29 7.54
CA VAL A 60 13.04 -2.77 8.45
C VAL A 60 12.88 -3.36 9.86
N GLU A 61 11.65 -3.43 10.38
CA GLU A 61 11.39 -4.08 11.66
C GLU A 61 11.75 -5.57 11.65
N ALA A 62 11.39 -6.29 10.59
CA ALA A 62 11.73 -7.70 10.43
C ALA A 62 13.25 -7.91 10.36
N ALA A 63 13.95 -7.07 9.59
CA ALA A 63 15.40 -7.05 9.49
C ALA A 63 16.06 -6.79 10.85
N GLY A 64 15.51 -5.87 11.65
CA GLY A 64 15.96 -5.62 13.02
C GLY A 64 15.80 -6.84 13.91
N ALA A 65 14.66 -7.54 13.83
CA ALA A 65 14.41 -8.75 14.62
C ALA A 65 15.40 -9.88 14.31
N VAL A 66 15.69 -10.15 13.02
CA VAL A 66 16.60 -11.25 12.64
C VAL A 66 18.08 -10.96 12.90
N THR A 67 18.46 -9.67 12.92
CA THR A 67 19.87 -9.27 13.13
C THR A 67 20.20 -8.96 14.59
N GLY A 68 19.23 -8.95 15.49
CA GLY A 68 19.40 -8.48 16.88
C GLY A 68 19.43 -6.95 17.01
N GLY A 69 19.14 -6.24 15.93
CA GLY A 69 19.06 -4.78 15.88
C GLY A 69 20.41 -4.05 16.03
N PRO A 70 20.41 -2.70 16.03
CA PRO A 70 21.62 -1.89 16.08
C PRO A 70 22.45 -2.08 17.37
N THR A 71 21.81 -2.52 18.46
CA THR A 71 22.43 -2.66 19.77
C THR A 71 23.16 -3.99 19.96
N ASN A 72 22.58 -5.10 19.48
CA ASN A 72 23.13 -6.44 19.74
C ASN A 72 23.70 -7.12 18.48
N GLY A 73 23.45 -6.59 17.29
CA GLY A 73 23.79 -7.25 16.02
C GLY A 73 25.21 -6.99 15.47
N GLY A 74 25.93 -6.02 16.06
CA GLY A 74 27.29 -5.67 15.64
C GLY A 74 27.42 -5.20 14.18
N ARG A 75 28.63 -5.25 13.62
CA ARG A 75 28.94 -4.69 12.29
C ARG A 75 28.19 -5.36 11.13
N LEU A 76 27.89 -6.65 11.24
CA LEU A 76 27.14 -7.36 10.19
C LEU A 76 25.68 -6.92 10.15
N ALA A 77 25.05 -6.72 11.32
CA ALA A 77 23.70 -6.17 11.39
C ALA A 77 23.65 -4.73 10.84
N GLU A 78 24.64 -3.90 11.19
CA GLU A 78 24.75 -2.54 10.67
C GLU A 78 24.86 -2.52 9.13
N PHE A 79 25.73 -3.36 8.57
CA PHE A 79 25.85 -3.51 7.12
C PHE A 79 24.54 -3.96 6.47
N TYR A 80 23.88 -4.97 7.06
CA TYR A 80 22.63 -5.53 6.55
C TYR A 80 21.50 -4.49 6.54
N ILE A 81 21.30 -3.77 7.65
CA ILE A 81 20.28 -2.71 7.77
C ILE A 81 20.59 -1.54 6.83
N THR A 82 21.86 -1.11 6.75
CA THR A 82 22.27 -0.04 5.83
C THR A 82 22.05 -0.43 4.38
N SER A 83 22.33 -1.69 4.02
CA SER A 83 22.06 -2.22 2.68
C SER A 83 20.57 -2.22 2.38
N LEU A 84 19.72 -2.62 3.33
CA LEU A 84 18.27 -2.57 3.17
C LEU A 84 17.79 -1.13 2.96
N GLN A 85 18.22 -0.20 3.80
CA GLN A 85 17.85 1.22 3.66
C GLN A 85 18.26 1.82 2.32
N ASN A 86 19.40 1.41 1.76
CA ASN A 86 19.83 1.85 0.44
C ASN A 86 18.95 1.30 -0.68
N ASP A 87 18.52 0.04 -0.59
CA ASP A 87 17.58 -0.55 -1.55
C ASP A 87 16.20 0.11 -1.48
N LEU A 88 15.72 0.41 -0.27
CA LEU A 88 14.40 1.04 -0.06
C LEU A 88 14.28 2.42 -0.70
N LYS A 89 15.39 3.16 -0.88
CA LYS A 89 15.40 4.42 -1.63
C LYS A 89 14.84 4.30 -3.06
N TYR A 90 14.83 3.09 -3.62
CA TYR A 90 14.36 2.79 -4.97
C TYR A 90 13.08 1.95 -5.00
N PHE A 91 12.51 1.60 -3.85
CA PHE A 91 11.37 0.67 -3.74
C PHE A 91 10.09 1.21 -4.41
N HIS A 92 9.89 2.53 -4.44
CA HIS A 92 8.89 3.29 -5.19
C HIS A 92 7.65 2.52 -5.70
N THR A 93 6.46 2.68 -5.13
CA THR A 93 5.24 1.95 -5.54
C THR A 93 5.30 0.43 -5.25
N PRO A 94 4.41 -0.09 -4.40
CA PRO A 94 4.44 -1.48 -3.95
C PRO A 94 3.78 -2.44 -4.97
N SER A 95 4.46 -2.75 -6.09
CA SER A 95 4.03 -3.84 -6.97
C SER A 95 4.43 -5.21 -6.41
N THR A 96 3.71 -6.27 -6.79
CA THR A 96 3.99 -7.63 -6.31
C THR A 96 5.46 -8.01 -6.46
N ASP A 97 6.05 -7.78 -7.64
CA ASP A 97 7.44 -8.18 -7.90
C ASP A 97 8.42 -7.43 -7.02
N ARG A 98 8.15 -6.15 -6.71
CA ARG A 98 9.00 -5.34 -5.84
C ARG A 98 8.88 -5.78 -4.39
N VAL A 99 7.66 -6.00 -3.90
CA VAL A 99 7.44 -6.52 -2.54
C VAL A 99 8.14 -7.87 -2.38
N ARG A 100 7.93 -8.80 -3.31
CA ARG A 100 8.58 -10.12 -3.25
C ARG A 100 10.10 -10.01 -3.30
N ALA A 101 10.64 -9.23 -4.22
CA ALA A 101 12.09 -9.08 -4.39
C ALA A 101 12.77 -8.55 -3.13
N ILE A 102 12.21 -7.53 -2.47
CA ILE A 102 12.83 -6.95 -1.26
C ILE A 102 12.75 -7.92 -0.08
N PHE A 103 11.60 -8.58 0.13
CA PHE A 103 11.45 -9.54 1.23
C PHE A 103 12.27 -10.81 1.02
N ASP A 104 12.37 -11.32 -0.21
CA ASP A 104 13.20 -12.48 -0.55
C ASP A 104 14.69 -12.15 -0.40
N LYS A 105 15.14 -11.00 -0.94
CA LYS A 105 16.55 -10.58 -0.88
C LYS A 105 17.08 -10.49 0.55
N PHE A 106 16.30 -9.92 1.46
CA PHE A 106 16.77 -9.68 2.82
C PHE A 106 16.40 -10.85 3.74
N LEU A 107 15.16 -11.32 3.73
CA LEU A 107 14.67 -12.28 4.72
C LEU A 107 14.62 -13.73 4.20
N GLY A 108 14.79 -13.96 2.89
CA GLY A 108 14.55 -15.27 2.28
C GLY A 108 13.08 -15.70 2.37
N ILE A 109 12.16 -14.73 2.44
CA ILE A 109 10.73 -14.97 2.65
C ILE A 109 9.95 -14.40 1.47
N ASP A 110 9.18 -15.25 0.79
CA ASP A 110 8.11 -14.77 -0.10
C ASP A 110 6.86 -14.46 0.73
N VAL A 111 6.67 -13.18 1.08
CA VAL A 111 5.49 -12.74 1.85
C VAL A 111 4.19 -12.88 1.07
N SER A 112 4.24 -12.92 -0.26
CA SER A 112 3.03 -12.96 -1.07
C SER A 112 2.32 -14.32 -1.05
N GLU A 113 3.02 -15.39 -0.64
CA GLU A 113 2.40 -16.69 -0.38
C GLU A 113 1.37 -16.64 0.77
N SER A 114 1.50 -15.65 1.65
CA SER A 114 0.56 -15.45 2.76
C SER A 114 -0.68 -14.64 2.39
N TRP A 115 -0.74 -14.09 1.18
CA TRP A 115 -1.81 -13.21 0.74
C TRP A 115 -3.08 -14.00 0.40
N ALA A 116 -3.69 -14.56 1.44
CA ALA A 116 -4.90 -15.36 1.37
C ALA A 116 -5.89 -14.89 2.45
N TRP A 117 -7.06 -14.44 2.01
CA TRP A 117 -8.18 -14.05 2.88
C TRP A 117 -9.48 -14.04 2.08
N ASN A 118 -10.59 -14.43 2.70
CA ASN A 118 -11.90 -14.46 2.05
C ASN A 118 -11.84 -15.19 0.68
N ASN A 119 -12.09 -14.45 -0.41
CA ASN A 119 -12.09 -14.94 -1.80
C ASN A 119 -10.79 -14.61 -2.57
N TYR A 120 -9.74 -14.19 -1.87
CA TYR A 120 -8.41 -13.97 -2.44
C TYR A 120 -7.52 -15.16 -2.08
N ASP A 121 -7.02 -15.82 -3.13
CA ASP A 121 -5.82 -16.64 -3.07
C ASP A 121 -4.58 -15.78 -3.41
N PRO A 122 -3.35 -16.27 -3.15
CA PRO A 122 -2.12 -15.53 -3.44
C PRO A 122 -2.04 -15.04 -4.88
N THR A 123 -2.45 -15.85 -5.86
CA THR A 123 -2.40 -15.49 -7.28
C THR A 123 -3.32 -14.29 -7.57
N ARG A 124 -4.54 -14.32 -7.05
CA ARG A 124 -5.51 -13.25 -7.21
C ARG A 124 -5.08 -11.98 -6.49
N ALA A 125 -4.53 -12.10 -5.28
CA ALA A 125 -4.05 -10.96 -4.50
C ALA A 125 -2.89 -10.25 -5.21
N ARG A 126 -1.92 -11.02 -5.72
CA ARG A 126 -0.80 -10.48 -6.53
C ARG A 126 -1.28 -9.73 -7.77
N ALA A 127 -2.25 -10.30 -8.48
CA ALA A 127 -2.83 -9.68 -9.67
C ALA A 127 -3.56 -8.37 -9.33
N GLU A 128 -4.33 -8.35 -8.24
CA GLU A 128 -5.05 -7.15 -7.80
C GLU A 128 -4.11 -6.05 -7.32
N LEU A 129 -3.05 -6.38 -6.56
CA LEU A 129 -2.03 -5.39 -6.17
C LEU A 129 -1.39 -4.73 -7.39
N ASN A 130 -0.99 -5.52 -8.39
CA ASN A 130 -0.41 -4.99 -9.63
C ASN A 130 -1.40 -4.10 -10.40
N ARG A 131 -2.69 -4.47 -10.42
CA ARG A 131 -3.74 -3.66 -11.04
C ARG A 131 -3.88 -2.31 -10.33
N ILE A 132 -3.90 -2.29 -9.00
CA ILE A 132 -4.03 -1.07 -8.20
C ILE A 132 -2.79 -0.19 -8.35
N ALA A 133 -1.59 -0.77 -8.29
CA ALA A 133 -0.32 -0.06 -8.49
C ALA A 133 -0.26 0.62 -9.88
N LYS A 134 -0.66 -0.09 -10.94
CA LYS A 134 -0.76 0.50 -12.28
C LYS A 134 -1.77 1.65 -12.33
N LYS A 135 -2.92 1.47 -11.68
CA LYS A 135 -3.98 2.48 -11.65
C LYS A 135 -3.54 3.78 -10.99
N ARG A 136 -2.66 3.72 -9.98
CA ARG A 136 -2.01 4.92 -9.40
C ARG A 136 -1.12 5.66 -10.38
N GLY A 137 -0.32 4.95 -11.18
CA GLY A 137 0.47 5.57 -12.25
C GLY A 137 -0.40 6.25 -13.29
N ASP A 138 -1.48 5.59 -13.72
CA ASP A 138 -2.45 6.16 -14.67
C ASP A 138 -3.16 7.39 -14.07
N ILE A 139 -3.48 7.37 -12.77
CA ILE A 139 -4.08 8.50 -12.06
C ILE A 139 -3.13 9.69 -11.93
N ALA A 140 -1.89 9.44 -11.53
CA ALA A 140 -0.91 10.50 -11.30
C ALA A 140 -0.43 11.17 -12.60
N HIS A 141 -0.28 10.40 -13.69
CA HIS A 141 0.38 10.89 -14.91
C HIS A 141 -0.56 11.11 -16.09
N ARG A 142 -1.71 10.44 -16.13
CA ARG A 142 -2.57 10.38 -17.35
C ARG A 142 -3.99 10.85 -17.13
N SER A 143 -4.42 11.08 -15.89
CA SER A 143 -5.75 11.63 -15.62
C SER A 143 -5.77 13.12 -15.89
N LEU A 144 -6.25 13.49 -17.08
CA LEU A 144 -6.56 14.87 -17.43
C LEU A 144 -7.67 15.41 -16.51
N ARG A 145 -7.66 16.72 -16.25
CA ARG A 145 -8.83 17.36 -15.63
C ARG A 145 -10.02 17.23 -16.59
N PRO A 146 -11.23 16.94 -16.07
CA PRO A 146 -12.48 17.11 -16.80
C PRO A 146 -12.50 18.42 -17.59
N ARG A 147 -12.78 18.34 -18.90
CA ARG A 147 -13.04 19.54 -19.71
C ARG A 147 -14.55 19.79 -19.75
N PRO A 148 -15.01 21.06 -19.71
CA PRO A 148 -16.42 21.37 -19.81
C PRO A 148 -17.05 20.72 -21.07
N GLY A 149 -18.12 19.94 -20.90
CA GLY A 149 -18.88 19.33 -22.00
C GLY A 149 -18.41 17.96 -22.49
N GLN A 150 -17.36 17.37 -21.91
CA GLN A 150 -16.95 15.99 -22.20
C GLN A 150 -17.56 15.04 -21.14
N PRO A 151 -18.14 13.89 -21.50
CA PRO A 151 -18.58 12.92 -20.50
C PRO A 151 -17.36 12.42 -19.72
N ASP A 152 -17.35 12.68 -18.41
CA ASP A 152 -16.26 12.29 -17.53
C ASP A 152 -16.25 10.77 -17.35
N SER A 153 -15.29 10.07 -17.96
CA SER A 153 -14.98 8.72 -17.54
C SER A 153 -14.29 8.80 -16.18
N HIS A 154 -14.98 8.36 -15.13
CA HIS A 154 -14.40 8.30 -13.78
C HIS A 154 -13.10 7.51 -13.80
N ALA A 155 -11.98 8.15 -13.46
CA ALA A 155 -10.68 7.47 -13.36
C ALA A 155 -10.78 6.29 -12.36
N VAL A 156 -11.51 6.48 -11.26
CA VAL A 156 -11.90 5.44 -10.31
C VAL A 156 -13.31 5.71 -9.82
N THR A 157 -14.15 4.68 -9.76
CA THR A 157 -15.49 4.79 -9.19
C THR A 157 -15.39 4.80 -7.66
N ARG A 158 -16.41 5.34 -6.99
CA ARG A 158 -16.48 5.31 -5.52
C ARG A 158 -16.42 3.89 -4.97
N GLU A 159 -17.15 2.97 -5.61
CA GLU A 159 -17.23 1.57 -5.19
C GLU A 159 -15.90 0.84 -5.39
N ASP A 160 -15.23 1.07 -6.52
CA ASP A 160 -13.89 0.51 -6.75
C ASP A 160 -12.90 1.04 -5.72
N LEU A 161 -12.95 2.33 -5.39
CA LEU A 161 -12.07 2.92 -4.39
C LEU A 161 -12.26 2.30 -3.00
N ARG A 162 -13.51 2.10 -2.55
CA ARG A 162 -13.80 1.38 -1.30
C ARG A 162 -13.21 -0.03 -1.30
N LYS A 163 -13.36 -0.76 -2.42
CA LYS A 163 -12.78 -2.09 -2.58
C LYS A 163 -11.25 -2.07 -2.54
N HIS A 164 -10.62 -1.10 -3.17
CA HIS A 164 -9.16 -0.95 -3.18
C HIS A 164 -8.61 -0.64 -1.78
N ILE A 165 -9.24 0.28 -1.03
CA ILE A 165 -8.83 0.57 0.36
C ILE A 165 -8.95 -0.69 1.21
N ARG A 166 -10.09 -1.39 1.14
CA ARG A 166 -10.29 -2.63 1.90
C ARG A 166 -9.27 -3.71 1.53
N PHE A 167 -9.00 -3.90 0.23
CA PHE A 167 -7.99 -4.83 -0.25
C PHE A 167 -6.61 -4.51 0.34
N ILE A 168 -6.22 -3.24 0.38
CA ILE A 168 -4.95 -2.81 0.96
C ILE A 168 -4.90 -3.15 2.46
N CYS A 169 -5.95 -2.84 3.22
CA CYS A 169 -6.01 -3.20 4.65
C CYS A 169 -5.88 -4.71 4.88
N ASP A 170 -6.59 -5.53 4.10
CA ASP A 170 -6.54 -6.98 4.23
C ASP A 170 -5.15 -7.53 3.86
N LEU A 171 -4.50 -6.97 2.83
CA LEU A 171 -3.14 -7.33 2.42
C LEU A 171 -2.11 -7.01 3.51
N VAL A 172 -2.23 -5.85 4.14
CA VAL A 172 -1.39 -5.44 5.28
C VAL A 172 -1.58 -6.39 6.46
N ALA A 173 -2.83 -6.70 6.82
CA ALA A 173 -3.13 -7.64 7.91
C ALA A 173 -2.59 -9.05 7.65
N ALA A 174 -2.72 -9.56 6.42
CA ALA A 174 -2.18 -10.86 6.05
C ALA A 174 -0.65 -10.89 6.13
N THR A 175 0.01 -9.86 5.60
CA THR A 175 1.47 -9.72 5.64
C THR A 175 1.99 -9.63 7.07
N ASP A 176 1.34 -8.82 7.92
CA ASP A 176 1.77 -8.63 9.30
C ASP A 176 1.69 -9.91 10.11
N LYS A 177 0.54 -10.59 10.00
CA LYS A 177 0.29 -11.88 10.65
C LYS A 177 1.30 -12.93 10.22
N TYR A 178 1.64 -12.98 8.93
CA TYR A 178 2.59 -13.96 8.40
C TYR A 178 3.99 -13.75 8.93
N LEU A 179 4.49 -12.50 8.89
CA LEU A 179 5.82 -12.19 9.40
C LEU A 179 5.92 -12.40 10.92
N ALA A 180 4.87 -12.05 11.68
CA ALA A 180 4.82 -12.31 13.12
C ALA A 180 4.82 -13.80 13.48
N ALA A 181 4.45 -14.69 12.55
CA ALA A 181 4.50 -16.14 12.74
C ALA A 181 5.83 -16.77 12.28
N LYS A 182 6.61 -16.05 11.46
CA LYS A 182 7.87 -16.53 10.86
C LYS A 182 9.12 -16.04 11.58
N LEU A 183 9.02 -14.93 12.31
CA LEU A 183 10.09 -14.24 13.03
C LEU A 183 9.87 -14.40 14.54
#